data_AF-V5GH20-F1
#
_entry.id   AF-V5GH20-F1
#
_cell.length_a   1.000
_cell.length_b   1.000
_cell.length_c   1.000
_cell.angle_alpha   90.00
_cell.angle_beta   90.00
_cell.angle_gamma   90.00
#
_symmetry.space_group_name_H-M   'P 1'
#
loop_
_entity.id
_entity.type
_entity.pdbx_description
1 polymer ?
#
loop_
_entity_poly.entity_id
_entity_poly.type
_entity_poly.pdbx_seq_one_letter_code
_entity_poly.pdbx_strand_id
1 'polypeptide(L)'
;MMPIIVLVGMSLMSSFLVSDPPYSLVRTAKYQYERKTLNLELSYFVKENFMQEHRSNIYRVEMEVESDHIANLRSSCFREKNYKESLLWRAKSLRDASLEERAQSYHMPSCDKLTQLSRIRA
;
A
#
# COMPACT_ATOMS: atom_id res chain seq x y z
N MET A 1 -37.92 17.74 1.02
CA MET A 1 -37.10 16.93 0.11
C MET A 1 -35.90 17.70 -0.46
N MET A 2 -36.03 18.99 -0.79
CA MET A 2 -34.92 19.88 -1.20
C MET A 2 -33.64 19.90 -0.33
N PRO A 3 -33.69 19.88 1.02
CA PRO A 3 -32.46 20.02 1.83
C PRO A 3 -31.53 18.80 1.74
N ILE A 4 -32.08 17.61 1.45
CA ILE A 4 -31.30 16.37 1.35
C ILE A 4 -30.47 16.35 0.07
N ILE A 5 -31.03 16.87 -1.04
CA ILE A 5 -30.34 16.92 -2.34
C ILE A 5 -29.13 17.85 -2.28
N VAL A 6 -29.24 18.98 -1.57
CA VAL A 6 -28.14 19.93 -1.38
C VAL A 6 -27.01 19.31 -0.55
N LEU A 7 -27.34 18.58 0.52
CA LEU A 7 -26.36 17.89 1.38
C LEU A 7 -25.61 16.78 0.62
N VAL A 8 -26.32 15.99 -0.19
CA VAL A 8 -25.71 14.98 -1.07
C VAL A 8 -24.84 15.64 -2.13
N GLY A 9 -25.29 16.75 -2.73
CA GLY A 9 -24.51 17.51 -3.71
C GLY A 9 -23.19 18.05 -3.16
N MET A 10 -23.21 18.63 -1.95
CA MET A 10 -21.98 19.09 -1.28
C MET A 10 -21.03 17.93 -0.96
N SER A 11 -21.56 16.79 -0.51
CA SER A 11 -20.75 15.62 -0.17
C SER A 11 -20.00 15.06 -1.40
N LEU A 12 -20.66 15.05 -2.56
CA LEU A 12 -20.06 14.60 -3.81
C LEU A 12 -19.05 15.62 -4.37
N MET A 13 -19.30 16.92 -4.23
CA MET A 13 -18.34 17.96 -4.64
C MET A 13 -17.07 17.96 -3.79
N SER A 14 -17.17 17.68 -2.49
CA SER A 14 -15.99 17.54 -1.62
C SER A 14 -15.04 16.44 -2.09
N SER A 15 -15.54 15.41 -2.79
CA SER A 15 -14.70 14.34 -3.35
C SER A 15 -13.86 14.82 -4.56
N PHE A 16 -14.32 15.86 -5.28
CA PHE A 16 -13.56 16.49 -6.37
C PHE A 16 -12.52 17.49 -5.88
N LEU A 17 -12.65 17.99 -4.65
CA LEU A 17 -11.69 18.91 -4.04
C LEU A 17 -10.52 18.19 -3.33
N VAL A 18 -10.50 16.85 -3.37
CA VAL A 18 -9.32 16.09 -2.95
C VAL A 18 -8.22 16.40 -3.95
N SER A 19 -7.29 17.26 -3.53
CA SER A 19 -6.06 17.50 -4.28
C SER A 19 -5.42 16.16 -4.60
N ASP A 20 -5.11 15.93 -5.86
CA ASP A 20 -4.46 14.70 -6.30
C ASP A 20 -3.20 14.45 -5.46
N PRO A 21 -2.93 13.21 -5.04
CA PRO A 21 -1.76 12.92 -4.22
C PRO A 21 -0.47 13.38 -4.95
N PRO A 22 0.54 13.84 -4.21
CA PRO A 22 1.77 14.37 -4.83
C PRO A 22 2.63 13.26 -5.46
N TYR A 23 2.37 11.99 -5.15
CA TYR A 23 3.09 10.82 -5.65
C TYR A 23 2.18 9.61 -5.87
N SER A 24 2.75 8.56 -6.46
CA SER A 24 2.18 7.22 -6.55
C SER A 24 3.26 6.15 -6.36
N LEU A 25 2.93 5.05 -5.67
CA LEU A 25 3.81 3.88 -5.57
C LEU A 25 3.83 3.04 -6.85
N VAL A 26 2.93 3.32 -7.79
CA VAL A 26 2.80 2.62 -9.08
C VAL A 26 2.89 3.63 -10.22
N ARG A 27 3.63 3.28 -11.27
CA ARG A 27 3.75 4.09 -12.49
C ARG A 27 2.39 4.20 -13.16
N THR A 28 1.97 5.42 -13.50
CA THR A 28 0.74 5.68 -14.26
C THR A 28 0.98 6.78 -15.28
N ALA A 29 0.02 7.04 -16.18
CA ALA A 29 0.13 8.12 -17.15
C ALA A 29 0.33 9.51 -16.49
N LYS A 30 -0.18 9.71 -15.27
CA LYS A 30 -0.05 10.94 -14.49
C LYS A 30 1.26 11.01 -13.68
N TYR A 31 1.77 9.85 -13.26
CA TYR A 31 2.98 9.71 -12.45
C TYR A 31 4.02 8.90 -13.23
N GLN A 32 4.79 9.59 -14.08
CA GLN A 32 5.76 8.97 -15.00
C GLN A 32 7.21 9.09 -14.53
N TYR A 33 7.52 10.07 -13.69
CA TYR A 33 8.89 10.36 -13.28
C TYR A 33 9.24 9.55 -12.05
N GLU A 34 10.20 8.64 -12.20
CA GLU A 34 10.65 7.77 -11.12
C GLU A 34 11.66 8.47 -10.22
N ARG A 35 11.52 8.25 -8.92
CA ARG A 35 12.42 8.73 -7.88
C ARG A 35 12.62 7.64 -6.84
N LYS A 36 13.66 7.76 -6.02
CA LYS A 36 13.93 6.85 -4.91
C LYS A 36 14.03 7.62 -3.61
N THR A 37 13.48 7.07 -2.54
CA THR A 37 13.62 7.65 -1.20
C THR A 37 15.05 7.48 -0.69
N LEU A 38 15.51 8.38 0.17
CA LEU A 38 16.89 8.33 0.67
C LEU A 38 17.15 7.18 1.65
N ASN A 39 16.19 6.80 2.50
CA ASN A 39 16.46 5.80 3.55
C ASN A 39 16.27 4.36 3.07
N LEU A 40 15.19 4.10 2.34
CA LEU A 40 14.82 2.74 1.89
C LEU A 40 15.11 2.48 0.41
N GLU A 41 15.64 3.47 -0.32
CA GLU A 41 15.82 3.42 -1.79
C GLU A 41 14.54 3.00 -2.53
N LEU A 42 13.38 3.29 -1.94
CA LEU A 42 12.09 2.86 -2.42
C LEU A 42 11.70 3.67 -3.65
N SER A 43 11.39 2.99 -4.75
CA SER A 43 11.00 3.64 -6.00
C SER A 43 9.55 4.15 -5.92
N TYR A 44 9.35 5.43 -6.22
CA TYR A 44 8.05 6.09 -6.27
C TYR A 44 7.97 7.00 -7.50
N PHE A 45 6.75 7.29 -7.94
CA PHE A 45 6.49 8.01 -9.18
C PHE A 45 5.81 9.35 -8.90
N VAL A 46 6.28 10.40 -9.57
CA VAL A 46 5.81 11.78 -9.40
C VAL A 46 5.39 12.40 -10.73
N LYS A 47 4.71 13.55 -10.64
CA LYS A 47 4.36 14.41 -11.78
C LYS A 47 5.58 15.24 -12.22
N GLU A 48 5.52 15.83 -13.40
CA GLU A 48 6.61 16.66 -13.97
C GLU A 48 7.00 17.82 -13.05
N ASN A 49 6.01 18.54 -12.53
CA ASN A 49 6.23 19.76 -11.72
C ASN A 49 6.53 19.48 -10.24
N PHE A 50 6.71 18.21 -9.84
CA PHE A 50 6.92 17.83 -8.44
C PHE A 50 8.11 18.53 -7.78
N MET A 51 9.22 18.69 -8.51
CA MET A 51 10.42 19.34 -7.99
C MET A 51 10.24 20.85 -7.80
N GLN A 52 9.33 21.48 -8.54
CA GLN A 52 9.04 22.91 -8.38
C GLN A 52 8.09 23.16 -7.21
N GLU A 53 7.12 22.27 -7.00
CA GLU A 53 6.11 22.37 -5.95
C GLU A 53 6.64 21.93 -4.57
N HIS A 54 7.46 20.88 -4.51
CA HIS A 54 7.86 20.25 -3.25
C HIS A 54 9.34 20.39 -2.91
N ARG A 55 10.09 21.28 -3.58
CA ARG A 55 11.55 21.44 -3.39
C ARG A 55 11.97 21.61 -1.93
N SER A 56 11.22 22.38 -1.16
CA SER A 56 11.52 22.70 0.25
C SER A 56 11.10 21.59 1.23
N ASN A 57 10.36 20.58 0.77
CA ASN A 57 9.73 19.59 1.65
C ASN A 57 9.77 18.16 1.10
N ILE A 58 10.76 17.85 0.26
CA ILE A 58 10.95 16.51 -0.33
C ILE A 58 11.06 15.45 0.77
N TYR A 59 11.80 15.74 1.84
CA TYR A 59 11.99 14.80 2.95
C TYR A 59 10.68 14.36 3.61
N ARG A 60 9.73 15.28 3.81
CA ARG A 60 8.42 14.92 4.39
C ARG A 60 7.63 14.03 3.44
N VAL A 61 7.69 14.30 2.14
CA VAL A 61 7.03 13.46 1.14
C VAL A 61 7.67 12.06 1.12
N GLU A 62 9.00 11.97 1.13
CA GLU A 62 9.68 10.67 1.17
C GLU A 62 9.35 9.87 2.45
N MET A 63 9.25 10.53 3.59
CA MET A 63 8.83 9.89 4.85
C MET A 63 7.39 9.35 4.76
N GLU A 64 6.49 10.10 4.13
CA GLU A 64 5.10 9.68 3.88
C GLU A 64 5.06 8.47 2.94
N VAL A 65 5.81 8.51 1.84
CA VAL A 65 5.96 7.42 0.86
C VAL A 65 6.43 6.14 1.55
N GLU A 66 7.46 6.23 2.41
CA GLU A 66 7.98 5.09 3.16
C GLU A 66 6.97 4.54 4.17
N SER A 67 6.27 5.43 4.88
CA SER A 67 5.23 5.06 5.83
C SER A 67 4.08 4.30 5.14
N ASP A 68 3.60 4.83 4.00
CA ASP A 68 2.54 4.22 3.21
C ASP A 68 2.95 2.85 2.64
N HIS A 69 4.19 2.74 2.17
CA HIS A 69 4.71 1.46 1.69
C HIS A 69 4.69 0.39 2.79
N ILE A 70 5.12 0.75 4.00
CA ILE A 70 5.09 -0.16 5.15
C ILE A 70 3.66 -0.50 5.55
N ALA A 71 2.74 0.47 5.54
CA ALA A 71 1.32 0.21 5.81
C ALA A 71 0.72 -0.77 4.79
N ASN A 72 1.05 -0.61 3.51
CA ASN A 72 0.64 -1.52 2.44
C ASN A 72 1.23 -2.92 2.59
N LEU A 73 2.51 -3.03 2.97
CA LEU A 73 3.15 -4.31 3.27
C LEU A 73 2.50 -5.00 4.48
N ARG A 74 2.17 -4.26 5.54
CA ARG A 74 1.44 -4.79 6.71
C ARG A 74 0.07 -5.34 6.33
N SER A 75 -0.71 -4.57 5.56
CA SER A 75 -2.02 -5.01 5.07
C SER A 75 -1.91 -6.25 4.19
N SER A 76 -0.92 -6.28 3.28
CA SER A 76 -0.69 -7.41 2.39
C SER A 76 -0.24 -8.66 3.15
N CYS A 77 0.68 -8.52 4.10
CA CYS A 77 1.09 -9.60 4.99
C CYS A 77 -0.08 -10.13 5.82
N PHE A 78 -0.95 -9.27 6.34
CA PHE A 78 -2.16 -9.70 7.06
C PHE A 78 -3.08 -10.54 6.16
N ARG A 79 -3.30 -10.12 4.91
CA ARG A 79 -4.08 -10.92 3.93
C ARG A 79 -3.41 -12.26 3.62
N GLU A 80 -2.10 -12.28 3.42
CA GLU A 80 -1.34 -13.51 3.16
C GLU A 80 -1.43 -14.50 4.33
N LYS A 81 -1.31 -14.01 5.58
CA LYS A 81 -1.47 -14.83 6.79
C LYS A 81 -2.87 -15.41 6.90
N ASN A 82 -3.90 -14.58 6.75
CA ASN A 82 -5.29 -15.03 6.81
C ASN A 82 -5.59 -16.07 5.73
N TYR A 83 -5.03 -15.91 4.53
CA TYR A 83 -5.16 -16.88 3.45
C TYR A 83 -4.50 -18.22 3.81
N LYS A 84 -3.27 -18.19 4.35
CA LYS A 84 -2.58 -19.39 4.84
C LYS A 84 -3.38 -20.09 5.94
N GLU A 85 -3.90 -19.34 6.91
CA GLU A 85 -4.72 -19.89 7.99
C GLU A 85 -6.02 -20.50 7.48
N SER A 86 -6.68 -19.85 6.52
CA SER A 86 -7.89 -20.39 5.87
C SER A 86 -7.61 -21.70 5.13
N LEU A 87 -6.49 -21.79 4.41
CA LEU A 87 -6.05 -23.03 3.76
C LEU A 87 -5.78 -24.13 4.78
N LEU A 88 -5.04 -23.84 5.86
CA LEU A 88 -4.76 -24.80 6.94
C LEU A 88 -6.04 -25.28 7.62
N TRP A 89 -6.98 -24.37 7.91
CA TRP A 89 -8.26 -24.71 8.51
C TRP A 89 -9.06 -25.66 7.61
N ARG A 90 -9.12 -25.36 6.31
CA ARG A 90 -9.82 -26.20 5.32
C ARG A 90 -9.18 -27.57 5.16
N ALA A 91 -7.84 -27.65 5.14
CA ALA A 91 -7.10 -28.91 5.10
C ALA A 91 -7.43 -29.80 6.30
N LYS A 92 -7.44 -29.22 7.51
CA LYS A 92 -7.79 -29.93 8.75
C LYS A 92 -9.24 -30.39 8.77
N SER A 93 -10.16 -29.54 8.32
CA SER A 93 -11.60 -29.87 8.29
C SER A 93 -11.91 -31.03 7.34
N LEU A 94 -11.25 -31.08 6.18
CA LEU A 94 -11.44 -32.13 5.17
C LEU A 94 -10.54 -33.35 5.37
N ARG A 95 -9.53 -33.25 6.26
CA ARG A 95 -8.45 -34.25 6.43
C ARG A 95 -7.70 -34.54 5.12
N ASP A 96 -7.48 -33.51 4.32
CA ASP A 96 -6.79 -33.59 3.04
C ASP A 96 -5.30 -33.27 3.20
N ALA A 97 -4.46 -34.30 3.13
CA ALA A 97 -3.00 -34.19 3.28
C ALA A 97 -2.36 -33.35 2.15
N SER A 98 -2.93 -33.38 0.93
CA SER A 98 -2.40 -32.61 -0.20
C SER A 98 -2.67 -31.11 -0.02
N LEU A 99 -3.83 -30.77 0.55
CA LEU A 99 -4.18 -29.39 0.87
C LEU A 99 -3.35 -28.89 2.06
N GLU A 100 -3.05 -29.76 3.03
CA GLU A 100 -2.18 -29.43 4.15
C GLU A 100 -0.75 -29.12 3.71
N GLU A 101 -0.17 -29.95 2.84
CA GLU A 101 1.17 -29.71 2.28
C GLU A 101 1.25 -28.36 1.57
N ARG A 102 0.25 -28.05 0.71
CA ARG A 102 0.15 -26.76 0.03
C ARG A 102 0.03 -25.58 0.98
N ALA A 103 -0.74 -25.74 2.06
CA ALA A 103 -0.91 -24.71 3.06
C ALA A 103 0.38 -24.47 3.85
N GLN A 104 1.14 -25.53 4.17
CA GLN A 104 2.44 -25.42 4.83
C GLN A 104 3.47 -24.75 3.93
N SER A 105 3.52 -25.13 2.65
CA SER A 105 4.41 -24.54 1.64
C SER A 105 3.99 -23.15 1.17
N TYR A 106 2.88 -22.60 1.66
CA TYR A 106 2.42 -21.27 1.28
C TYR A 106 3.43 -20.21 1.74
N HIS A 107 4.03 -19.54 0.75
CA HIS A 107 5.01 -18.48 0.92
C HIS A 107 4.31 -17.12 1.11
N MET A 108 4.83 -16.30 2.02
CA MET A 108 4.25 -15.01 2.40
C MET A 108 5.26 -13.88 2.11
N PRO A 109 5.48 -13.54 0.82
CA PRO A 109 6.56 -12.64 0.43
C PRO A 109 6.39 -11.24 1.00
N SER A 110 5.16 -10.76 1.23
CA SER A 110 4.93 -9.45 1.84
C SER A 110 5.31 -9.45 3.32
N CYS A 111 5.05 -10.56 4.02
CA CYS A 111 5.50 -10.73 5.40
C CYS A 111 7.02 -10.82 5.51
N ASP A 112 7.68 -11.54 4.60
CA ASP A 112 9.14 -11.69 4.62
C ASP A 112 9.83 -10.35 4.39
N LYS A 113 9.35 -9.56 3.41
CA LYS A 113 9.81 -8.18 3.18
C LYS A 113 9.60 -7.29 4.41
N LEU A 114 8.43 -7.38 5.04
CA LEU A 114 8.14 -6.60 6.24
C LEU A 114 9.08 -6.96 7.41
N THR A 115 9.37 -8.24 7.60
CA THR A 115 10.32 -8.70 8.62
C THR A 115 11.75 -8.22 8.31
N GLN A 116 12.17 -8.27 7.05
CA GLN A 116 13.47 -7.74 6.65
C GLN A 116 13.59 -6.24 6.96
N LEU A 117 12.56 -5.45 6.62
CA LEU A 117 12.53 -4.01 6.92
C LEU A 117 12.56 -3.72 8.43
N SER A 118 11.85 -4.52 9.25
CA SER A 118 11.87 -4.36 10.71
C SER A 118 13.25 -4.63 11.33
N ARG A 119 14.06 -5.50 10.70
CA ARG A 119 15.42 -5.79 11.16
C ARG A 119 16.43 -4.68 10.82
N ILE A 120 16.21 -3.96 9.71
CA ILE A 120 17.09 -2.86 9.28
C ILE A 120 16.86 -1.59 10.14
N ARG A 121 15.66 -1.40 10.69
CA ARG A 121 15.31 -0.27 11.56
C ARG A 121 15.53 -0.50 13.07
N ALA A 122 16.00 -1.68 13.47
CA ALA A 122 16.30 -2.04 14.86
C ALA A 122 17.78 -1.80 15.19
#